data_AF-A0A316IDD8-F1
#
_entry.id   AF-A0A316IDD8-F1
#
_cell.length_a   1.000
_cell.length_b   1.000
_cell.length_c   1.000
_cell.angle_alpha   90.00
_cell.angle_beta   90.00
_cell.angle_gamma   90.00
#
_symmetry.space_group_name_H-M   'P 1'
#
loop_
_entity.id
_entity.type
_entity.pdbx_description
1 polymer ?
#
loop_
_entity_poly.entity_id
_entity_poly.type
_entity_poly.pdbx_seq_one_letter_code
_entity_poly.pdbx_strand_id
1 'polypeptide(L)' 'MRRIASVLLLSTLLLGTGLSLTGCVVVPPREHARVWVPGHWAGPHTWVDGHWRYR' A
#
# COMPACT_ATOMS: atom_id res chain seq x y z
N MET A 1 42.70 7.66 10.79
CA MET A 1 42.15 6.69 9.81
C MET A 1 40.85 6.03 10.28
N ARG A 2 40.80 5.43 11.50
CA ARG A 2 39.59 4.74 12.01
C ARG A 2 38.32 5.61 12.07
N ARG A 3 38.45 6.88 12.45
CA ARG A 3 37.32 7.84 12.50
C ARG A 3 36.73 8.15 11.12
N ILE A 4 37.58 8.33 10.11
CA ILE A 4 37.17 8.64 8.74
C ILE A 4 36.45 7.43 8.13
N ALA A 5 36.99 6.23 8.34
CA ALA A 5 36.34 4.98 7.92
C ALA A 5 34.96 4.80 8.57
N SER A 6 34.80 5.08 9.87
CA SER A 6 33.49 5.05 10.53
C SER A 6 32.49 6.03 9.94
N VAL A 7 32.91 7.27 9.64
CA VAL A 7 32.02 8.28 9.06
C VAL A 7 31.55 7.87 7.67
N LEU A 8 32.46 7.32 6.84
CA LEU A 8 32.13 6.82 5.51
C LEU A 8 31.16 5.63 5.56
N LEU A 9 31.34 4.71 6.52
CA LEU A 9 30.43 3.57 6.72
C LEU A 9 29.04 3.99 7.19
N LEU A 10 28.95 4.98 8.09
CA LEU A 10 27.67 5.51 8.55
C LEU A 10 26.90 6.21 7.41
N SER A 11 27.60 6.97 6.59
CA SER A 11 26.97 7.69 5.47
C SER A 11 26.47 6.76 4.38
N THR A 12 27.21 5.69 4.04
CA THR A 12 26.70 4.66 3.12
C THR A 12 25.51 3.90 3.69
N LEU A 13 25.49 3.61 4.99
CA LEU A 13 24.35 2.97 5.64
C LEU A 13 23.09 3.85 5.57
N LEU A 14 23.21 5.14 5.87
CA LEU A 14 22.11 6.11 5.81
C LEU A 14 21.55 6.26 4.39
N LEU A 15 22.43 6.39 3.39
CA LEU A 15 22.04 6.52 1.99
C LEU A 15 21.35 5.24 1.47
N GLY A 16 21.90 4.06 1.78
CA GLY A 16 21.31 2.78 1.38
C GLY A 16 19.92 2.54 2.01
N THR A 17 19.75 2.92 3.27
CA THR A 17 18.46 2.81 3.98
C THR A 17 17.44 3.79 3.40
N GLY A 18 17.82 5.05 3.18
CA GLY A 18 16.96 6.07 2.60
C GLY A 18 16.46 5.71 1.19
N LEU A 19 17.35 5.19 0.33
CA LEU A 19 16.98 4.72 -1.01
C LEU A 19 16.05 3.50 -0.96
N SER A 20 16.24 2.60 0.00
CA SER A 20 15.37 1.42 0.16
C SER A 20 13.95 1.81 0.61
N LEU A 21 13.81 2.90 1.37
CA LEU A 21 12.52 3.46 1.79
C LEU A 21 11.76 4.18 0.65
N THR A 22 12.41 4.54 -0.46
CA THR A 22 11.72 5.16 -1.61
C THR A 22 10.76 4.22 -2.35
N GLY A 23 10.94 2.90 -2.18
CA GLY A 23 10.01 1.89 -2.68
C GLY A 23 8.75 1.74 -1.82
N CYS A 24 8.75 2.25 -0.59
CA CYS A 24 7.59 2.26 0.29
C CYS A 24 6.65 3.42 -0.08
N VAL A 25 6.02 3.33 -1.25
CA VAL A 25 4.90 4.22 -1.59
C VAL A 25 3.72 3.82 -0.70
N VAL A 26 3.56 4.51 0.42
CA VAL A 26 2.34 4.43 1.25
C VAL A 26 1.24 5.12 0.45
N VAL A 27 0.58 4.38 -0.44
CA VAL A 27 -0.68 4.82 -1.04
C VAL A 27 -1.70 4.80 0.09
N PRO A 28 -2.33 5.94 0.45
CA PRO A 28 -3.40 5.91 1.42
C PRO A 28 -4.49 4.95 0.90
N PRO A 29 -5.05 4.08 1.75
CA PRO A 29 -6.16 3.23 1.33
C PRO A 29 -7.22 4.16 0.75
N ARG A 30 -7.61 3.93 -0.51
CA ARG A 30 -8.62 4.77 -1.19
C ARG A 30 -9.90 4.68 -0.38
N GLU A 31 -10.14 5.69 0.45
CA GLU A 31 -11.28 5.78 1.38
C GLU A 31 -12.61 5.68 0.61
N HIS A 32 -12.59 6.08 -0.66
CA HIS A 32 -13.73 6.08 -1.57
C HIS A 32 -13.55 5.11 -2.75
N ALA A 33 -12.92 3.95 -2.54
CA ALA A 33 -12.87 2.92 -3.57
C ALA A 33 -14.28 2.40 -3.85
N ARG A 34 -14.92 2.95 -4.89
CA ARG A 34 -16.18 2.41 -5.43
C ARG A 34 -15.88 1.03 -6.01
N VAL A 35 -16.41 0.00 -5.37
CA VAL A 35 -16.30 -1.38 -5.85
C VAL A 35 -17.62 -1.75 -6.50
N TRP A 36 -17.57 -2.16 -7.77
CA TRP A 36 -18.72 -2.76 -8.44
C TRP A 36 -18.93 -4.16 -7.89
N VAL A 37 -20.13 -4.43 -7.39
CA VAL A 37 -20.55 -5.76 -6.96
C VAL A 37 -21.41 -6.35 -8.07
N PRO A 38 -21.01 -7.47 -8.69
CA PRO A 38 -21.87 -8.14 -9.67
C PRO A 38 -23.14 -8.68 -8.99
N GLY A 39 -24.19 -8.86 -9.79
CA GLY A 39 -25.43 -9.44 -9.29
C GLY A 39 -25.19 -10.85 -8.73
N HIS A 40 -25.82 -11.16 -7.60
CA HIS A 40 -25.63 -12.43 -6.92
C HIS A 40 -26.89 -12.86 -6.16
N TRP A 41 -26.97 -14.15 -5.84
CA TRP A 41 -27.99 -14.69 -4.96
C TRP A 41 -27.58 -14.46 -3.50
N ALA A 42 -28.34 -13.65 -2.76
CA ALA A 42 -28.14 -13.43 -1.32
C ALA A 42 -28.85 -14.48 -0.44
N GLY A 43 -29.46 -15.49 -1.07
CA GLY A 43 -30.19 -16.57 -0.43
C GLY A 43 -30.91 -17.44 -1.47
N PRO A 44 -31.77 -18.39 -1.03
CA PRO A 44 -32.40 -19.37 -1.92
C PRO A 44 -33.24 -18.77 -3.05
N HIS A 45 -33.87 -17.61 -2.80
CA HIS A 45 -34.83 -16.98 -3.71
C HIS A 45 -34.68 -15.46 -3.81
N THR A 46 -33.56 -14.90 -3.35
CA THR A 46 -33.31 -13.45 -3.39
C THR A 46 -32.13 -13.15 -4.29
N TRP A 47 -32.44 -12.62 -5.47
CA TRP A 47 -31.46 -12.05 -6.37
C TRP A 47 -31.19 -10.59 -5.97
N VAL A 48 -29.92 -10.23 -5.91
CA VAL A 48 -29.46 -8.86 -5.70
C VAL A 48 -28.83 -8.40 -7.00
N ASP A 49 -29.37 -7.33 -7.57
CA ASP A 49 -28.80 -6.74 -8.79
C ASP A 49 -27.42 -6.12 -8.54
N GLY A 50 -26.66 -6.03 -9.63
CA GLY A 50 -25.34 -5.43 -9.60
C GLY A 50 -25.43 -3.96 -9.17
N HIS A 51 -24.57 -3.56 -8.24
CA HIS A 51 -24.60 -2.22 -7.69
C HIS A 51 -23.20 -1.74 -7.31
N TRP A 52 -23.05 -0.42 -7.23
CA TRP A 52 -21.87 0.21 -6.65
C TRP A 52 -21.97 0.17 -5.13
N ARG A 53 -20.97 -0.42 -4.48
CA ARG A 53 -20.86 -0.42 -3.03
C ARG A 53 -20.04 0.78 -2.57
N TYR A 54 -20.63 1.55 -1.67
CA TYR A 54 -19.98 2.63 -0.92
C TYR A 54 -19.61 2.09 0.46
N ARG A 55 -18.43 2.42 0.99
CA ARG A 55 -17.99 2.07 2.34
C ARG A 55 -18.01 3.30 3.22
#